data_AF-A0A537LLX7-F1
#
_entry.id   AF-A0A537LLX7-F1
#
_cell.length_a   1.000
_cell.length_b   1.000
_cell.length_c   1.000
_cell.angle_alpha   90.00
_cell.angle_beta   90.00
_cell.angle_gamma   90.00
#
_symmetry.space_group_name_H-M   'P 1'
#
loop_
_entity.id
_entity.type
_entity.pdbx_description
1 polymer ?
#
loop_
_entity_poly.entity_id
_entity_poly.type
_entity_poly.pdbx_seq_one_letter_code
_entity_poly.pdbx_strand_id
1 'polypeptide(L)'
;GAAILRPARKGDGFLSFCLGGDGQGGDALQMKAGGSRRPASYETIERGEHYIAMNGSEVYQFAVRAICDAAAQALREADLGPADVDFVIPHQANIRIIESAARRLRIPMEKFFVNVQRYGNTSAASIPVALYEAAAAGRVRDGGLGVLVTFGAGYTWGACTIRWGGGIRKRA
;
A
#
# COMPACT_ATOMS: atom_id res chain seq x y z
N GLY A 1 1.11 -0.60 -12.17
CA GLY A 1 1.11 0.85 -12.48
C GLY A 1 2.52 1.30 -12.73
N ALA A 2 2.73 2.57 -13.07
CA ALA A 2 4.04 3.15 -13.35
C ALA A 2 4.10 4.60 -12.84
N ALA A 3 5.31 5.11 -12.61
CA ALA A 3 5.55 6.50 -12.25
C ALA A 3 6.83 7.01 -12.93
N ILE A 4 6.85 8.30 -13.26
CA ILE A 4 8.05 9.02 -13.69
C ILE A 4 8.39 10.00 -12.57
N LEU A 5 9.62 9.92 -12.07
CA LEU A 5 10.13 10.82 -11.04
C LEU A 5 11.00 11.90 -11.69
N ARG A 6 10.93 13.10 -11.13
CA ARG A 6 11.74 14.26 -11.52
C ARG A 6 12.28 14.93 -10.26
N PRO A 7 13.36 15.73 -10.36
CA PRO A 7 13.78 16.59 -9.27
C PRO A 7 12.61 17.43 -8.74
N ALA A 8 12.44 17.45 -7.42
CA ALA A 8 11.38 18.20 -6.76
C ALA A 8 11.87 19.60 -6.36
N ARG A 9 10.93 20.54 -6.20
CA ARG A 9 11.20 21.83 -5.55
C ARG A 9 11.58 21.56 -4.09
N LYS A 10 12.36 22.45 -3.48
CA LYS A 10 12.65 22.38 -2.05
C LYS A 10 11.34 22.35 -1.25
N GLY A 11 11.18 21.33 -0.40
CA GLY A 11 9.98 21.13 0.42
C GLY A 11 8.92 20.19 -0.19
N ASP A 12 9.01 19.87 -1.49
CA ASP A 12 8.17 18.88 -2.16
C ASP A 12 8.85 17.50 -2.23
N GLY A 13 8.08 16.48 -2.62
CA GLY A 13 8.56 15.12 -2.83
C GLY A 13 8.42 14.26 -1.58
N PHE A 14 9.27 13.23 -1.48
CA PHE A 14 9.26 12.33 -0.34
C PHE A 14 9.85 13.01 0.89
N LEU A 15 9.11 12.98 2.00
CA LEU A 15 9.51 13.58 3.27
C LEU A 15 10.10 12.54 4.23
N SER A 16 9.62 11.31 4.16
CA SER A 16 10.05 10.21 5.03
C SER A 16 9.64 8.85 4.45
N PHE A 17 10.25 7.79 4.98
CA PHE A 17 9.97 6.41 4.59
C PHE A 17 10.05 5.49 5.82
N CYS A 18 9.03 4.65 5.99
CA CYS A 18 9.09 3.50 6.89
C CYS A 18 9.06 2.24 6.03
N LEU A 19 10.05 1.35 6.16
CA LEU A 19 10.10 0.07 5.47
C LEU A 19 10.43 -1.03 6.49
N GLY A 20 9.77 -2.18 6.39
CA GLY A 20 10.02 -3.29 7.30
C GLY A 20 9.59 -4.63 6.75
N GLY A 21 10.05 -5.69 7.42
CA GLY A 21 9.72 -7.06 7.10
C GLY A 21 9.88 -7.99 8.29
N ASP A 22 9.06 -9.03 8.33
CA ASP A 22 9.08 -10.09 9.33
C ASP A 22 8.76 -11.44 8.68
N GLY A 23 9.79 -12.27 8.55
CA GLY A 23 9.71 -13.58 7.91
C GLY A 23 8.92 -14.62 8.69
N GLN A 24 8.60 -14.40 9.97
CA GLN A 24 7.94 -15.39 10.81
C GLN A 24 6.52 -15.72 10.32
N GLY A 25 5.86 -14.78 9.63
CA GLY A 25 4.53 -14.97 9.05
C GLY A 25 4.52 -15.51 7.61
N GLY A 26 5.66 -15.95 7.07
CA GLY A 26 5.78 -16.37 5.67
C GLY A 26 4.80 -17.48 5.27
N ASP A 27 4.46 -18.37 6.20
CA ASP A 27 3.57 -19.50 5.92
C ASP A 27 2.10 -19.11 5.74
N ALA A 28 1.71 -17.94 6.25
CA ALA A 28 0.34 -17.47 6.24
C ALA A 28 -0.10 -16.88 4.89
N LEU A 29 0.83 -16.54 4.00
CA LEU A 29 0.54 -16.12 2.63
C LEU A 29 1.68 -16.52 1.69
N GLN A 30 1.51 -17.62 0.96
CA GLN A 30 2.56 -18.18 0.11
C GLN A 30 2.02 -19.01 -1.05
N MET A 31 2.88 -19.28 -2.02
CA MET A 31 2.72 -20.36 -3.00
C MET A 31 3.79 -21.41 -2.68
N LYS A 32 3.35 -22.64 -2.39
CA LYS A 32 4.20 -23.67 -1.76
C LYS A 32 5.20 -24.31 -2.73
N ALA A 33 4.83 -24.44 -3.99
CA ALA A 33 5.64 -25.04 -5.06
C ALA A 33 5.90 -24.05 -6.21
N GLY A 34 6.77 -24.45 -7.14
CA GLY A 34 7.17 -23.66 -8.32
C GLY A 34 8.49 -22.90 -8.14
N GLY A 35 9.00 -22.80 -6.92
CA GLY A 35 10.34 -22.28 -6.61
C GLY A 35 11.42 -23.36 -6.51
N SER A 36 12.65 -22.97 -6.20
CA SER A 36 13.79 -23.90 -6.09
C SER A 36 13.67 -24.90 -4.93
N ARG A 37 13.01 -24.52 -3.81
CA ARG A 37 12.80 -25.40 -2.65
C ARG A 37 11.84 -26.56 -2.94
N ARG A 38 10.85 -26.32 -3.79
CA ARG A 38 9.86 -27.30 -4.26
C ARG A 38 9.57 -27.05 -5.75
N PRO A 39 10.41 -27.58 -6.65
CA PRO A 39 10.23 -27.41 -8.09
C PRO A 39 8.90 -28.00 -8.58
N ALA A 40 8.48 -27.60 -9.77
CA ALA A 40 7.29 -28.17 -10.40
C ALA A 40 7.47 -29.67 -10.69
N SER A 41 6.45 -30.45 -10.36
CA SER A 41 6.37 -31.91 -10.56
C SER A 41 4.90 -32.31 -10.68
N TYR A 42 4.62 -33.52 -11.21
CA TYR A 42 3.25 -34.05 -11.23
C TYR A 42 2.63 -34.07 -9.83
N GLU A 43 3.38 -34.51 -8.82
CA GLU A 43 2.94 -34.54 -7.41
C GLU A 43 2.54 -33.15 -6.86
N THR A 44 3.33 -32.11 -7.13
CA THR A 44 3.02 -30.75 -6.63
C THR A 44 1.82 -30.14 -7.35
N ILE A 45 1.58 -30.50 -8.61
CA ILE A 45 0.39 -30.11 -9.37
C ILE A 45 -0.85 -30.81 -8.81
N GLU A 46 -0.80 -32.13 -8.62
CA GLU A 46 -1.90 -32.92 -8.05
C GLU A 46 -2.30 -32.44 -6.65
N ARG A 47 -1.33 -31.96 -5.86
CA ARG A 47 -1.57 -31.36 -4.54
C ARG A 47 -2.05 -29.91 -4.56
N GLY A 48 -2.15 -29.27 -5.73
CA GLY A 48 -2.55 -27.88 -5.86
C GLY A 48 -1.57 -26.89 -5.19
N GLU A 49 -0.28 -27.24 -5.09
CA GLU A 49 0.72 -26.41 -4.39
C GLU A 49 1.19 -25.18 -5.20
N HIS A 50 0.68 -25.03 -6.42
CA HIS A 50 0.95 -23.92 -7.35
C HIS A 50 -0.11 -22.79 -7.28
N TYR A 51 -0.97 -22.82 -6.26
CA TYR A 51 -1.91 -21.74 -5.95
C TYR A 51 -1.44 -20.94 -4.73
N ILE A 52 -1.92 -19.70 -4.61
CA ILE A 52 -1.73 -18.90 -3.40
C ILE A 52 -2.56 -19.54 -2.27
N ALA A 53 -1.88 -19.96 -1.21
CA ALA A 53 -2.46 -20.37 0.06
C ALA A 53 -2.42 -19.20 1.05
N MET A 54 -3.53 -18.95 1.74
CA MET A 54 -3.67 -17.80 2.63
C MET A 54 -4.45 -18.14 3.90
N ASN A 55 -3.86 -17.83 5.06
CA ASN A 55 -4.59 -17.70 6.33
C ASN A 55 -5.17 -16.28 6.43
N GLY A 56 -6.39 -16.09 5.93
CA GLY A 56 -6.99 -14.76 5.79
C GLY A 56 -7.14 -13.98 7.11
N SER A 57 -7.38 -14.67 8.24
CA SER A 57 -7.50 -14.02 9.54
C SER A 57 -6.16 -13.42 9.99
N GLU A 58 -5.10 -14.21 9.89
CA GLU A 58 -3.75 -13.79 10.27
C GLU A 58 -3.25 -12.65 9.38
N VAL A 59 -3.43 -12.78 8.06
CA VAL A 59 -3.09 -11.74 7.08
C VAL A 59 -3.86 -10.46 7.37
N TYR A 60 -5.16 -10.53 7.66
CA TYR A 60 -5.96 -9.34 7.98
C TYR A 60 -5.43 -8.62 9.23
N GLN A 61 -5.15 -9.37 10.30
CA GLN A 61 -4.65 -8.80 11.55
C GLN A 61 -3.26 -8.18 11.38
N PHE A 62 -2.37 -8.84 10.65
CA PHE A 62 -1.08 -8.28 10.27
C PHE A 62 -1.25 -6.99 9.45
N ALA A 63 -2.07 -7.02 8.40
CA ALA A 63 -2.27 -5.90 7.48
C ALA A 63 -2.72 -4.62 8.20
N VAL A 64 -3.71 -4.73 9.09
CA VAL A 64 -4.22 -3.56 9.83
C VAL A 64 -3.14 -2.98 10.73
N ARG A 65 -2.38 -3.81 11.45
CA ARG A 65 -1.26 -3.34 12.29
C ARG A 65 -0.18 -2.67 11.44
N ALA A 66 0.30 -3.37 10.42
CA ALA A 66 1.38 -2.93 9.54
C ALA A 66 1.08 -1.59 8.86
N ILE A 67 -0.12 -1.42 8.28
CA ILE A 67 -0.53 -0.15 7.68
C ILE A 67 -0.50 0.98 8.71
N CYS A 68 -1.06 0.75 9.89
CA CYS A 68 -1.18 1.80 10.92
C CYS A 68 0.19 2.19 11.46
N ASP A 69 1.02 1.21 11.79
CA ASP A 69 2.32 1.44 12.40
C ASP A 69 3.27 2.10 11.40
N ALA A 70 3.28 1.63 10.15
CA ALA A 70 4.10 2.22 9.08
C ALA A 70 3.68 3.66 8.74
N ALA A 71 2.37 3.91 8.56
CA ALA A 71 1.88 5.25 8.27
C ALA A 71 2.16 6.22 9.43
N ALA A 72 1.91 5.79 10.67
CA ALA A 72 2.17 6.62 11.84
C ALA A 72 3.66 6.90 12.02
N GLN A 73 4.54 5.92 11.75
CA GLN A 73 5.98 6.12 11.79
C GLN A 73 6.45 7.09 10.71
N ALA A 74 6.03 6.90 9.45
CA ALA A 74 6.39 7.81 8.37
C ALA A 74 5.92 9.25 8.65
N LEU A 75 4.73 9.44 9.21
CA LEU A 75 4.27 10.77 9.62
C LEU A 75 5.17 11.38 10.71
N ARG A 76 5.46 10.62 11.78
CA ARG A 76 6.34 11.09 12.86
C ARG A 76 7.74 11.46 12.37
N GLU A 77 8.34 10.64 11.50
CA GLU A 77 9.67 10.92 10.93
C GLU A 77 9.72 12.15 10.03
N ALA A 78 8.56 12.62 9.55
CA ALA A 78 8.42 13.87 8.81
C ALA A 78 7.96 15.03 9.69
N ASP A 79 7.95 14.88 11.02
CA ASP A 79 7.42 15.84 12.01
C ASP A 79 5.94 16.22 11.77
N LEU A 80 5.14 15.24 11.34
CA LEU A 80 3.72 15.41 10.99
C LEU A 80 2.80 14.49 11.81
N GLY A 81 1.53 14.88 11.89
CA GLY A 81 0.46 14.11 12.50
C GLY A 81 -0.67 13.75 11.54
N PRO A 82 -1.62 12.91 11.97
CA PRO A 82 -2.80 12.53 11.17
C PRO A 82 -3.64 13.72 10.69
N ALA A 83 -3.66 14.83 11.43
CA ALA A 83 -4.41 16.02 11.09
C ALA A 83 -3.87 16.75 9.84
N ASP A 84 -2.56 16.63 9.58
CA ASP A 84 -1.88 17.30 8.47
C ASP A 84 -2.10 16.61 7.12
N VAL A 85 -2.53 15.34 7.14
CA VAL A 85 -2.68 14.52 5.93
C VAL A 85 -3.88 14.99 5.11
N ASP A 86 -3.71 15.29 3.83
CA ASP A 86 -4.79 15.61 2.89
C ASP A 86 -5.33 14.37 2.17
N PHE A 87 -4.47 13.39 1.89
CA PHE A 87 -4.87 12.16 1.20
C PHE A 87 -4.05 10.94 1.64
N VAL A 88 -4.67 9.75 1.56
CA VAL A 88 -4.01 8.47 1.79
C VAL A 88 -4.27 7.54 0.61
N ILE A 89 -3.20 6.95 0.06
CA ILE A 89 -3.28 5.92 -0.98
C ILE A 89 -2.81 4.59 -0.38
N PRO A 90 -3.72 3.76 0.15
CA PRO A 90 -3.37 2.45 0.66
C PRO A 90 -3.26 1.41 -0.47
N HIS A 91 -2.54 0.32 -0.20
CA HIS A 91 -2.70 -0.92 -0.97
C HIS A 91 -4.17 -1.38 -0.98
N GLN A 92 -4.68 -1.72 -2.15
CA GLN A 92 -6.09 -2.03 -2.42
C GLN A 92 -6.39 -3.52 -2.22
N ALA A 93 -6.08 -4.06 -1.05
CA ALA A 93 -6.30 -5.49 -0.76
C ALA A 93 -7.78 -5.81 -0.49
N ASN A 94 -8.38 -5.07 0.44
CA ASN A 94 -9.76 -5.25 0.89
C ASN A 94 -10.26 -3.98 1.58
N ILE A 95 -11.51 -3.58 1.31
CA ILE A 95 -12.09 -2.38 1.91
C ILE A 95 -12.12 -2.41 3.45
N ARG A 96 -12.35 -3.59 4.06
CA ARG A 96 -12.38 -3.75 5.52
C ARG A 96 -11.03 -3.48 6.19
N ILE A 97 -9.92 -3.66 5.47
CA ILE A 97 -8.58 -3.32 5.98
C ILE A 97 -8.41 -1.80 5.97
N ILE A 98 -8.80 -1.16 4.86
CA ILE A 98 -8.72 0.29 4.69
C ILE A 98 -9.57 1.01 5.73
N GLU A 99 -10.82 0.57 5.95
CA GLU A 99 -11.71 1.14 6.96
C GLU A 99 -11.16 0.99 8.38
N SER A 100 -10.60 -0.17 8.72
CA SER A 100 -9.96 -0.40 10.02
C SER A 100 -8.73 0.47 10.22
N ALA A 101 -7.91 0.64 9.17
CA ALA A 101 -6.77 1.55 9.19
C ALA A 101 -7.21 3.01 9.38
N ALA A 102 -8.23 3.47 8.65
CA ALA A 102 -8.77 4.82 8.77
C ALA A 102 -9.21 5.13 10.22
N ARG A 103 -9.96 4.22 10.84
CA ARG A 103 -10.39 4.36 12.25
C ARG A 103 -9.20 4.40 13.21
N ARG A 104 -8.22 3.50 13.05
CA ARG A 104 -7.07 3.40 13.97
C ARG A 104 -6.09 4.57 13.82
N LEU A 105 -5.90 5.08 12.61
CA LEU A 105 -5.09 6.26 12.33
C LEU A 105 -5.80 7.57 12.68
N ARG A 106 -7.12 7.52 12.94
CA ARG A 106 -7.97 8.72 13.15
C ARG A 106 -7.92 9.69 11.97
N ILE A 107 -7.80 9.14 10.76
CA ILE A 107 -7.88 9.90 9.51
C ILE A 107 -9.26 9.63 8.90
N PRO A 108 -10.04 10.68 8.56
CA PRO A 108 -11.34 10.50 7.92
C PRO A 108 -11.27 9.63 6.67
N MET A 109 -12.23 8.72 6.52
CA MET A 109 -12.28 7.78 5.38
C MET A 109 -12.35 8.51 4.03
N GLU A 110 -12.93 9.71 4.01
CA GLU A 110 -12.95 10.60 2.85
C GLU A 110 -11.56 11.02 2.36
N LYS A 111 -10.49 10.94 3.18
CA LYS A 111 -9.11 11.20 2.74
C LYS A 111 -8.45 9.98 2.11
N PHE A 112 -8.98 8.78 2.32
CA PHE A 112 -8.49 7.56 1.70
C PHE A 112 -9.06 7.42 0.28
N PHE A 113 -8.20 7.16 -0.69
CA PHE A 113 -8.64 6.82 -2.03
C PHE A 113 -8.85 5.31 -2.16
N VAL A 114 -10.02 4.91 -2.65
CA VAL A 114 -10.41 3.50 -2.79
C VAL A 114 -10.98 3.24 -4.18
N ASN A 115 -10.39 2.28 -4.89
CA ASN A 115 -10.85 1.80 -6.19
C ASN A 115 -10.85 0.27 -6.30
N VAL A 116 -10.68 -0.47 -5.19
CA VAL A 116 -10.74 -1.94 -5.13
C VAL A 116 -12.05 -2.49 -5.71
N GLN A 117 -13.16 -1.77 -5.59
CA GLN A 117 -14.47 -2.12 -6.15
C GLN A 117 -14.51 -2.10 -7.69
N ARG A 118 -13.55 -1.42 -8.34
CA ARG A 118 -13.47 -1.32 -9.80
C ARG A 118 -12.43 -2.27 -10.38
N TYR A 119 -11.30 -2.48 -9.70
CA TYR A 119 -10.16 -3.23 -10.23
C TYR A 119 -9.79 -4.49 -9.44
N GLY A 120 -10.40 -4.72 -8.28
CA GLY A 120 -9.97 -5.76 -7.35
C GLY A 120 -8.59 -5.49 -6.76
N ASN A 121 -8.01 -6.52 -6.15
CA ASN A 121 -6.65 -6.48 -5.64
C ASN A 121 -5.65 -6.71 -6.78
N THR A 122 -4.91 -5.67 -7.15
CA THR A 122 -3.89 -5.72 -8.21
C THR A 122 -2.46 -5.83 -7.66
N SER A 123 -2.32 -6.32 -6.43
CA SER A 123 -1.02 -6.47 -5.73
C SER A 123 -0.25 -5.14 -5.72
N ALA A 124 1.05 -5.17 -6.04
CA ALA A 124 1.92 -3.99 -6.09
C ALA A 124 1.44 -2.89 -7.07
N ALA A 125 0.62 -3.23 -8.07
CA ALA A 125 0.08 -2.22 -8.99
C ALA A 125 -1.01 -1.33 -8.34
N SER A 126 -1.57 -1.74 -7.20
CA SER A 126 -2.70 -1.07 -6.55
C SER A 126 -2.43 0.39 -6.23
N ILE A 127 -1.27 0.68 -5.61
CA ILE A 127 -0.92 2.04 -5.18
C ILE A 127 -0.72 2.98 -6.36
N PRO A 128 0.12 2.70 -7.38
CA PRO A 128 0.30 3.62 -8.49
C PRO A 128 -0.97 3.81 -9.33
N VAL A 129 -1.82 2.78 -9.45
CA VAL A 129 -3.13 2.91 -10.13
C VAL A 129 -4.06 3.83 -9.32
N ALA A 130 -4.20 3.58 -8.02
CA ALA A 130 -5.01 4.41 -7.12
C ALA A 130 -4.52 5.86 -7.04
N LEU A 131 -3.21 6.08 -6.98
CA LEU A 131 -2.61 7.42 -6.96
C LEU A 131 -2.91 8.19 -8.25
N TYR A 132 -2.78 7.53 -9.41
CA TYR A 132 -3.12 8.14 -10.70
C TYR A 132 -4.59 8.57 -10.74
N GLU A 133 -5.51 7.68 -10.35
CA GLU A 133 -6.94 8.00 -10.37
C GLU A 133 -7.30 9.09 -9.36
N ALA A 134 -6.70 9.09 -8.16
CA ALA A 134 -6.89 10.12 -7.16
C ALA A 134 -6.46 11.49 -7.70
N ALA A 135 -5.29 11.56 -8.33
CA ALA A 135 -4.80 12.80 -8.93
C ALA A 135 -5.64 13.23 -10.14
N ALA A 136 -6.08 12.31 -11.00
CA ALA A 136 -6.95 12.59 -12.14
C ALA A 136 -8.33 13.11 -11.70
N ALA A 137 -8.82 12.65 -10.55
CA ALA A 137 -10.06 13.10 -9.91
C ALA A 137 -9.88 14.38 -9.08
N GLY A 138 -8.70 15.01 -9.07
CA GLY A 138 -8.42 16.23 -8.31
C GLY A 138 -8.35 16.05 -6.79
N ARG A 139 -8.25 14.80 -6.32
CA ARG A 139 -8.12 14.46 -4.88
C ARG A 139 -6.69 14.64 -4.37
N VAL A 140 -5.72 14.55 -5.26
CA VAL A 140 -4.31 14.88 -4.99
C VAL A 140 -3.99 16.18 -5.72
N ARG A 141 -3.68 17.23 -4.95
CA ARG A 141 -3.48 18.60 -5.45
C ARG A 141 -2.04 19.04 -5.20
N ASP A 142 -1.56 20.01 -5.98
CA ASP A 142 -0.22 20.60 -5.79
C ASP A 142 -0.09 21.14 -4.35
N GLY A 143 1.04 20.84 -3.71
CA GLY A 143 1.30 21.14 -2.30
C GLY A 143 0.63 20.20 -1.29
N GLY A 144 -0.29 19.33 -1.72
CA GLY A 144 -1.03 18.43 -0.86
C GLY A 144 -0.13 17.41 -0.17
N LEU A 145 -0.39 17.16 1.11
CA LEU A 145 0.37 16.23 1.93
C LEU A 145 -0.34 14.87 1.96
N GLY A 146 0.37 13.79 1.65
CA GLY A 146 -0.25 12.48 1.66
C GLY A 146 0.65 11.35 2.12
N VAL A 147 0.01 10.22 2.36
CA VAL A 147 0.67 8.97 2.76
C VAL A 147 0.38 7.89 1.73
N LEU A 148 1.43 7.27 1.19
CA LEU A 148 1.33 6.02 0.44
C LEU A 148 1.67 4.89 1.40
N VAL A 149 0.84 3.87 1.51
CA VAL A 149 1.04 2.81 2.52
C VAL A 149 0.67 1.43 1.99
N THR A 150 1.48 0.43 2.32
CA THR A 150 1.37 -0.95 1.83
C THR A 150 1.72 -1.98 2.89
N PHE A 151 1.26 -3.21 2.63
CA PHE A 151 1.67 -4.44 3.29
C PHE A 151 1.64 -5.57 2.26
N GLY A 152 2.30 -6.69 2.53
CA GLY A 152 2.31 -7.82 1.61
C GLY A 152 2.90 -9.09 2.22
N ALA A 153 2.93 -10.14 1.40
CA ALA A 153 3.56 -11.42 1.74
C ALA A 153 5.04 -11.22 2.12
N GLY A 154 5.57 -12.14 2.93
CA GLY A 154 6.92 -12.04 3.50
C GLY A 154 6.96 -12.40 4.97
N TYR A 155 6.28 -11.68 5.87
CA TYR A 155 5.52 -10.45 5.68
C TYR A 155 6.40 -9.22 5.43
N THR A 156 5.86 -8.24 4.70
CA THR A 156 6.53 -6.95 4.44
C THR A 156 5.54 -5.79 4.55
N TRP A 157 6.05 -4.60 4.85
CA TRP A 157 5.27 -3.38 4.89
C TRP A 157 6.09 -2.15 4.51
N GLY A 158 5.39 -1.10 4.12
CA GLY A 158 6.02 0.15 3.80
C GLY A 158 5.06 1.32 3.82
N ALA A 159 5.57 2.49 4.18
CA ALA A 159 4.87 3.75 4.02
C ALA A 159 5.85 4.85 3.61
N CYS A 160 5.35 5.85 2.91
CA CYS A 160 6.06 7.12 2.76
C CYS A 160 5.11 8.30 2.90
N THR A 161 5.62 9.36 3.49
CA THR A 161 4.95 10.66 3.50
C THR A 161 5.46 11.46 2.30
N ILE A 162 4.56 12.03 1.52
CA ILE A 162 4.88 12.77 0.30
C ILE A 162 4.15 14.12 0.31
N ARG A 163 4.88 15.19 0.00
CA ARG A 163 4.28 16.46 -0.43
C ARG A 163 4.22 16.48 -1.95
N TRP A 164 3.02 16.57 -2.49
CA TRP A 164 2.79 16.41 -3.92
C TRP A 164 3.21 17.66 -4.71
N GLY A 165 4.33 17.57 -5.43
CA GLY A 165 4.90 18.67 -6.23
C GLY A 165 4.50 18.64 -7.71
N GLY A 166 3.24 18.98 -8.01
CA GLY A 166 2.72 19.10 -9.37
C GLY A 166 1.24 18.71 -9.51
N GLY A 167 0.73 18.74 -10.74
CA GLY A 167 -0.54 18.13 -11.10
C GLY A 167 -0.34 17.14 -12.23
N ILE A 168 -1.23 16.15 -12.37
CA ILE A 168 -1.32 15.44 -13.65
C ILE A 168 -1.75 16.48 -14.67
N ARG A 169 -0.83 16.93 -15.53
CA ARG A 169 -1.19 17.74 -16.68
C ARG A 169 -2.13 16.89 -17.52
N LYS A 170 -3.42 17.23 -17.55
CA LYS A 170 -4.33 16.70 -18.56
C LYS A 170 -3.66 17.00 -19.90
N ARG A 171 -3.39 15.98 -20.70
CA ARG A 171 -3.08 16.21 -22.12
C ARG A 171 -4.27 17.00 -22.67
N ALA A 172 -3.98 18.17 -23.24
CA ALA A 172 -4.92 18.89 -24.07
C ALA A 172 -5.28 18.03 -25.29
#